data_AF-A0A7W0YYP0-F1
#
_entry.id   AF-A0A7W0YYP0-F1
#
_cell.length_a   1.000
_cell.length_b   1.000
_cell.length_c   1.000
_cell.angle_alpha   90.00
_cell.angle_beta   90.00
_cell.angle_gamma   90.00
#
_symmetry.space_group_name_H-M   'P 1'
#
loop_
_entity.id
_entity.type
_entity.pdbx_description
1 polymer ?
#
loop_
_entity_poly.entity_id
_entity_poly.type
_entity_poly.pdbx_seq_one_letter_code
_entity_poly.pdbx_strand_id
1 'polypeptide(L)' 'MFASLECELFDQQPGGRFTSHHEAKLTVFDYLKTFYNPRRRHSALGQISPATFGVRGLTESPAA' A
#
# COMPACT_ATOMS: atom_id res chain seq x y z
N MET A 1 10.21 5.43 -4.35
CA MET A 1 9.09 5.15 -3.43
C MET A 1 8.49 3.76 -3.64
N PHE A 2 8.45 3.24 -4.87
CA PHE A 2 8.00 1.87 -5.15
C PHE A 2 9.00 0.79 -4.68
N ALA A 3 10.30 1.04 -4.87
CA ALA A 3 11.36 0.12 -4.44
C ALA A 3 11.32 -0.20 -2.92
N SER A 4 10.92 0.74 -2.05
CA SER A 4 10.81 0.43 -0.61
C SER A 4 9.63 -0.49 -0.30
N LEU A 5 8.60 -0.49 -1.13
CA LEU A 5 7.41 -1.35 -0.97
C LEU A 5 7.76 -2.81 -1.21
N GLU A 6 8.54 -3.06 -2.26
CA GLU A 6 9.06 -4.39 -2.57
C GLU A 6 10.00 -4.84 -1.46
N CYS A 7 10.95 -4.00 -1.02
CA CYS A 7 11.85 -4.32 0.09
C CYS A 7 11.10 -4.65 1.39
N GLU A 8 10.18 -3.79 1.83
CA GLU A 8 9.38 -4.01 3.04
C GLU A 8 8.64 -5.35 2.98
N LEU A 9 8.04 -5.69 1.83
CA LEU A 9 7.28 -6.92 1.67
C LEU A 9 8.19 -8.16 1.67
N PHE A 10 9.36 -8.10 1.05
CA PHE A 10 10.34 -9.19 1.10
C PHE A 10 10.95 -9.35 2.50
N ASP A 11 11.25 -8.26 3.20
CA ASP A 11 11.78 -8.29 4.58
C ASP A 11 10.80 -8.91 5.58
N GLN A 12 9.50 -8.82 5.32
CA GLN A 12 8.46 -9.46 6.14
C GLN A 12 8.37 -10.98 5.92
N GLN A 13 9.01 -11.52 4.88
CA GLN A 13 8.95 -12.94 4.55
C GLN A 13 10.16 -13.72 5.11
N PRO A 14 9.95 -14.96 5.60
CA PRO A 14 11.04 -15.79 6.08
C PRO A 14 12.04 -16.08 4.94
N GLY A 15 13.24 -15.52 5.07
CA GLY A 15 14.30 -15.67 4.07
C GLY A 15 14.17 -14.78 2.82
N GLY A 16 13.34 -13.73 2.86
CA GLY A 16 13.23 -12.77 1.77
C GLY A 16 12.55 -13.30 0.51
N ARG A 17 11.83 -14.42 0.61
CA ARG A 17 11.28 -15.15 -0.55
C ARG A 17 9.88 -15.68 -0.25
N PHE A 18 9.09 -15.79 -1.30
CA PHE A 18 7.80 -16.47 -1.25
C PHE A 18 7.96 -17.94 -1.66
N THR A 19 7.22 -18.82 -1.01
CA THR A 19 7.25 -20.26 -1.30
C THR A 19 6.51 -20.57 -2.59
N SER A 20 5.48 -19.78 -2.92
CA SER A 20 4.69 -19.92 -4.14
C SER A 20 4.16 -18.58 -4.62
N HIS A 21 3.87 -18.49 -5.92
CA HIS A 21 3.22 -17.33 -6.51
C HIS A 21 1.82 -17.06 -5.92
N HIS A 22 1.13 -18.10 -5.44
CA HIS A 22 -0.16 -17.94 -4.76
C HIS A 22 0.00 -17.21 -3.42
N GLU A 23 0.99 -17.62 -2.62
CA GLU A 23 1.32 -16.98 -1.34
C GLU A 23 1.73 -15.52 -1.55
N ALA A 24 2.61 -15.26 -2.53
CA ALA A 24 3.00 -13.90 -2.88
C ALA A 24 1.80 -13.01 -3.18
N LYS A 25 0.85 -13.49 -4.00
CA LYS A 25 -0.38 -12.73 -4.32
C LYS A 25 -1.22 -12.44 -3.08
N LEU A 26 -1.39 -13.42 -2.19
CA LEU A 26 -2.16 -13.23 -0.96
C LEU A 26 -1.47 -12.21 -0.04
N THR A 27 -0.17 -12.32 0.16
CA THR A 27 0.57 -11.36 1.00
C THR A 27 0.55 -9.96 0.42
N VAL A 28 0.74 -9.80 -0.90
CA VAL A 28 0.62 -8.50 -1.56
C VAL A 28 -0.77 -7.91 -1.34
N PHE A 29 -1.82 -8.72 -1.54
CA PHE A 29 -3.19 -8.28 -1.36
C PHE A 29 -3.50 -7.88 0.10
N ASP A 30 -3.04 -8.68 1.06
CA ASP A 30 -3.18 -8.37 2.47
C ASP A 30 -2.44 -7.08 2.84
N TYR A 31 -1.16 -6.98 2.48
CA TYR A 31 -0.35 -5.78 2.70
C TYR A 31 -1.02 -4.54 2.10
N LEU A 32 -1.58 -4.65 0.89
CA LEU A 32 -2.29 -3.54 0.25
C LEU A 32 -3.50 -3.07 1.07
N LYS A 33 -4.25 -4.01 1.65
CA LYS A 33 -5.48 -3.72 2.39
C LYS A 33 -5.25 -3.33 3.84
N THR A 34 -4.34 -4.00 4.54
CA THR A 34 -4.13 -3.83 5.98
C THR A 34 -3.15 -2.70 6.29
N PHE A 35 -2.22 -2.43 5.37
CA PHE A 35 -1.17 -1.44 5.58
C PHE A 35 -1.13 -0.35 4.51
N TYR A 36 -0.93 -0.69 3.24
CA TYR A 36 -0.64 0.29 2.19
C TYR A 36 -1.75 1.36 2.05
N ASN A 37 -2.95 0.93 1.67
CA ASN A 37 -4.06 1.87 1.42
C ASN A 37 -4.49 2.64 2.68
N PRO A 38 -4.71 2.00 3.84
CA PRO A 38 -5.21 2.73 5.00
C PRO A 38 -4.14 3.51 5.77
N ARG A 39 -2.90 3.01 5.85
CA ARG A 39 -1.92 3.46 6.85
C ARG A 39 -0.64 4.03 6.25
N ARG A 40 -0.20 3.57 5.07
CA ARG A 40 1.08 4.02 4.52
C ARG A 40 1.03 5.48 4.14
N ARG A 41 1.98 6.28 4.62
CA ARG A 41 2.04 7.72 4.35
C ARG A 41 2.97 7.98 3.18
N HIS A 42 2.57 8.88 2.29
CA HIS A 42 3.37 9.24 1.12
C HIS A 42 3.69 10.74 1.09
N SER A 43 4.97 11.09 0.94
CA SER A 43 5.44 12.48 0.78
C SER A 43 4.75 13.19 -0.39
N ALA A 44 4.59 12.49 -1.52
CA ALA A 44 3.89 13.02 -2.70
C ALA A 44 2.40 13.33 -2.45
N LEU A 45 1.79 12.69 -1.45
CA LEU A 45 0.40 12.93 -1.05
C LEU A 45 0.28 13.90 0.13
N GLY A 46 1.38 14.57 0.53
CA GLY A 46 1.38 15.44 1.70
C GLY A 46 1.41 14.68 3.04
N GLN A 47 2.09 13.53 3.07
CA GLN A 47 2.23 12.67 4.26
C GLN A 47 0.89 12.13 4.77
N ILE A 48 -0.07 11.87 3.89
CA ILE A 48 -1.33 11.16 4.19
C ILE A 48 -1.37 9.80 3.49
N SER A 49 -2.32 8.95 3.88
CA SER A 49 -2.48 7.65 3.25
C SER A 49 -3.26 7.71 1.94
N PRO A 50 -3.05 6.74 1.02
CA PRO A 50 -3.77 6.70 -0.25
C PRO A 50 -5.29 6.71 -0.06
N ALA A 51 -5.82 6.01 0.94
CA ALA A 51 -7.24 6.02 1.25
C ALA A 51 -7.72 7.42 1.67
N THR A 52 -6.98 8.12 2.53
CA THR A 52 -7.33 9.51 2.93
C THR A 52 -7.24 10.47 1.75
N PHE A 53 -6.23 10.31 0.88
CA PHE A 53 -6.11 11.11 -0.33
C PHE A 53 -7.30 10.90 -1.27
N GLY A 54 -7.71 9.65 -1.51
CA GLY A 54 -8.88 9.33 -2.33
C GLY A 54 -10.18 9.92 -1.78
N VAL A 55 -10.41 9.81 -0.48
CA VAL A 55 -11.60 10.42 0.17
C VAL A 55 -11.59 11.94 0.02
N ARG A 56 -10.45 12.60 0.25
CA ARG A 56 -10.33 14.06 0.07
C ARG A 56 -10.62 14.49 -1.36
N GLY A 57 -10.05 13.80 -2.34
CA GLY A 57 -10.32 14.07 -3.77
C GLY A 57 -11.78 13.87 -4.16
N LEU A 58 -12.49 12.92 -3.55
CA LEU A 58 -13.92 12.72 -3.75
C LEU A 58 -14.78 13.80 -3.07
N THR A 59 -14.38 14.30 -1.90
CA THR A 59 -15.09 15.37 -1.19
C THR A 59 -14.85 16.77 -1.78
N GLU A 60 -13.74 16.97 -2.47
CA GLU A 60 -13.38 18.24 -3.12
C GLU A 60 -13.80 18.30 -4.60
N SER A 61 -14.35 17.22 -5.16
CA SER A 61 -15.08 17.32 -6.41
C SER A 61 -16.38 18.07 -6.12
N PRO A 62 -16.59 19.30 -6.64
CA PRO A 62 -17.91 19.89 -6.57
C PRO A 62 -18.84 18.90 -7.27
N ALA A 63 -19.87 18.45 -6.56
CA ALA A 63 -21.00 17.83 -7.21
C ALA A 63 -21.45 18.79 -8.32
N ALA A 64 -21.36 18.32 -9.56
CA ALA A 64 -21.83 19.04 -10.74
C ALA A 64 -23.31 19.37 -10.62
#